data_AF-A0A8D0FGS3-F1
#
_entry.id   AF-A0A8D0FGS3-F1
#
_cell.length_a   1.000
_cell.length_b   1.000
_cell.length_c   1.000
_cell.angle_alpha   90.00
_cell.angle_beta   90.00
_cell.angle_gamma   90.00
#
_symmetry.space_group_name_H-M   'P 1'
#
loop_
_entity.id
_entity.type
_entity.pdbx_description
1 polymer ?
#
loop_
_entity_poly.entity_id
_entity_poly.type
_entity_poly.pdbx_seq_one_letter_code
_entity_poly.pdbx_strand_id
1 'polypeptide(L)'
;MLSIIQQHSFVQYSFHSSHHLSVQVTGTSLMARLLRSTVGALNTSSDTQLETSNFACLPQPRGMRRQQYVGSCLPLAVLVLFCLAQAYTYRLRRAIAAFYFPKREKSRVLYLYNKLLRQRQSFVRRQRKRIARRERHRPGLGMSLLQRWPWLRRWMRRSCTVCGTPKTPRHRVCPAAACGAPYCRWCWREAGGTCLACTPGEHGLSQDSSEEDAGYAA
;
A
#
# COMPACT_ATOMS: atom_id res chain seq x y z
N MET A 1 -9.21 -26.96 7.01
CA MET A 1 -7.85 -27.28 7.50
C MET A 1 -7.89 -28.40 8.52
N LEU A 2 -8.42 -28.21 9.73
CA LEU A 2 -8.48 -29.28 10.76
C LEU A 2 -9.30 -30.51 10.34
N SER A 3 -10.36 -30.34 9.55
CA SER A 3 -11.15 -31.46 9.00
C SER A 3 -10.38 -32.32 7.99
N ILE A 4 -9.51 -31.69 7.20
CA ILE A 4 -8.67 -32.39 6.21
C ILE A 4 -7.61 -33.21 6.92
N ILE A 5 -7.01 -32.65 7.98
CA ILE A 5 -6.05 -33.37 8.83
C ILE A 5 -6.73 -34.58 9.47
N GLN A 6 -7.92 -34.40 10.05
CA GLN A 6 -8.68 -35.51 10.64
C GLN A 6 -8.95 -36.65 9.65
N GLN A 7 -9.24 -36.34 8.38
CA GLN A 7 -9.51 -37.36 7.36
C GLN A 7 -8.24 -38.07 6.87
N HIS A 8 -7.11 -37.37 6.78
CA HIS A 8 -5.89 -37.90 6.15
C HIS A 8 -4.80 -38.35 7.14
N SER A 9 -4.96 -38.10 8.45
CA SER A 9 -3.96 -38.47 9.47
C SER A 9 -4.32 -39.73 10.26
N PHE A 10 -5.42 -40.42 9.94
CA PHE A 10 -5.79 -41.65 10.62
C PHE A 10 -4.85 -42.79 10.20
N VAL A 11 -4.23 -43.44 11.19
CA VAL A 11 -3.34 -44.59 10.97
C VAL A 11 -3.59 -45.66 12.03
N GLN A 12 -3.64 -46.91 11.58
CA GLN A 12 -3.76 -48.12 12.40
C GLN A 12 -2.64 -49.09 11.98
N TYR A 13 -1.90 -49.59 12.96
CA TYR A 13 -0.82 -50.55 12.78
C TYR A 13 -1.12 -51.82 13.56
N SER A 14 -1.18 -52.95 12.86
CA SER A 14 -1.26 -54.30 13.42
C SER A 14 0.09 -54.97 13.25
N PHE A 15 0.80 -55.22 14.35
CA PHE A 15 2.06 -55.95 14.35
C PHE A 15 1.83 -57.37 14.88
N HIS A 16 2.23 -58.36 14.09
CA HIS A 16 2.13 -59.77 14.43
C HIS A 16 3.54 -60.36 14.43
N SER A 17 4.04 -60.80 15.60
CA SER A 17 5.32 -61.49 15.71
C SER A 17 5.14 -62.88 16.29
N SER A 18 5.48 -63.88 15.48
CA SER A 18 5.53 -65.29 15.86
C SER A 18 6.99 -65.74 15.89
N HIS A 19 7.56 -65.95 17.08
CA HIS A 19 8.91 -66.48 17.24
C HIS A 19 8.86 -67.97 17.61
N HIS A 20 9.39 -68.83 16.74
CA HIS A 20 9.59 -70.24 17.03
C HIS A 20 11.08 -70.52 17.20
N LEU A 21 11.52 -70.67 18.45
CA LEU A 21 12.87 -71.12 18.79
C LEU A 21 12.81 -72.59 19.18
N SER A 22 13.50 -73.45 18.42
CA SER A 22 13.66 -74.87 18.74
C SER A 22 15.14 -75.16 18.95
N VAL A 23 15.54 -75.42 20.19
CA VAL A 23 16.95 -75.70 20.52
C VAL A 23 17.11 -77.19 20.79
N GLN A 24 17.91 -77.86 19.94
CA GLN A 24 18.27 -79.27 20.11
C GLN A 24 19.70 -79.37 20.65
N VAL A 25 19.85 -79.97 21.85
CA VAL A 25 21.17 -80.19 22.48
C VAL A 25 21.67 -81.59 22.16
N THR A 26 22.81 -81.77 21.51
CA THR A 26 23.39 -83.11 21.22
C THR A 26 24.47 -83.50 22.23
N GLY A 27 24.57 -84.78 22.58
CA GLY A 27 25.59 -85.33 23.51
C GLY A 27 25.02 -85.89 24.82
N THR A 28 25.79 -86.77 25.47
CA THR A 28 25.41 -87.52 26.68
C THR A 28 26.09 -87.02 27.97
N SER A 29 26.83 -85.92 27.90
CA SER A 29 27.53 -85.35 29.06
C SER A 29 26.57 -84.79 30.13
N LEU A 30 27.05 -84.68 31.38
CA LEU A 30 26.28 -84.05 32.47
C LEU A 30 25.83 -82.63 32.11
N MET A 31 26.68 -81.85 31.43
CA MET A 31 26.33 -80.50 30.95
C MET A 31 25.21 -80.52 29.89
N ALA A 32 25.22 -81.49 28.97
CA ALA A 32 24.16 -81.65 27.98
C ALA A 32 22.80 -82.02 28.60
N ARG A 33 22.80 -82.77 29.72
CA ARG A 33 21.58 -83.05 30.50
C ARG A 33 21.06 -81.80 31.21
N LEU A 34 21.93 -81.01 31.83
CA LEU A 34 21.53 -79.76 32.49
C LEU A 34 20.95 -78.76 31.49
N LEU A 35 21.62 -78.54 30.36
CA LEU A 35 21.15 -77.64 29.30
C LEU A 35 19.82 -78.10 28.70
N ARG A 36 19.60 -79.41 28.53
CA ARG A 36 18.33 -79.93 28.03
C ARG A 36 17.18 -79.70 29.02
N SER A 37 17.45 -79.82 30.32
CA SER A 37 16.45 -79.53 31.38
C SER A 37 16.15 -78.03 31.53
N THR A 38 17.14 -77.15 31.37
CA THR A 38 16.93 -75.70 31.50
C THR A 38 16.33 -75.07 30.23
N VAL A 39 16.71 -75.56 29.04
CA VAL A 39 16.23 -75.05 27.76
C VAL A 39 14.83 -75.59 27.40
N GLY A 40 14.41 -76.72 27.99
CA GLY A 40 13.04 -77.22 27.85
C GLY A 40 11.96 -76.23 28.32
N ALA A 41 12.31 -75.33 29.25
CA ALA A 41 11.42 -74.24 29.70
C ALA A 41 11.39 -73.02 28.77
N LEU A 42 12.31 -72.95 27.80
CA LEU A 42 12.42 -71.87 26.80
C LEU A 42 11.82 -72.26 25.43
N ASN A 43 11.29 -73.48 25.30
CA ASN A 43 10.55 -73.97 24.13
C ASN A 43 9.13 -73.33 24.09
N THR A 44 9.08 -72.01 24.16
CA THR A 44 7.84 -71.26 24.29
C THR A 44 7.61 -70.48 23.00
N SER A 45 6.67 -70.94 22.18
CA SER A 45 6.14 -70.17 21.06
C SER A 45 5.38 -68.97 21.62
N SER A 46 5.94 -67.77 21.54
CA SER A 46 5.21 -66.54 21.87
C SER A 46 4.62 -65.96 20.59
N ASP A 47 3.29 -65.89 20.57
CA ASP A 47 2.53 -65.14 19.56
C ASP A 47 2.14 -63.80 20.19
N THR A 48 2.69 -62.71 19.68
CA THR A 48 2.35 -61.36 20.17
C THR A 48 1.66 -60.58 19.07
N GLN A 49 0.39 -60.26 19.34
CA GLN A 49 -0.45 -59.41 18.49
C GLN A 49 -0.55 -58.04 19.15
N LEU A 50 -0.03 -57.01 18.48
CA LEU A 50 -0.07 -55.64 18.93
C LEU A 50 -0.86 -54.79 17.93
N GLU A 51 -2.04 -54.37 18.33
CA GLU A 51 -2.92 -53.44 17.59
C GLU A 51 -2.76 -52.03 18.19
N THR A 52 -2.31 -51.05 17.39
CA THR A 52 -2.19 -49.65 17.82
C THR A 52 -2.88 -48.70 16.85
N SER A 53 -3.57 -47.68 17.37
CA SER A 53 -4.28 -46.68 16.55
C SER A 53 -4.07 -45.26 17.06
N ASN A 54 -4.07 -44.28 16.15
CA ASN A 54 -3.89 -42.86 16.47
C ASN A 54 -5.22 -42.11 16.74
N PHE A 55 -6.35 -42.81 16.86
CA PHE A 55 -7.68 -42.19 16.92
C PHE A 55 -7.83 -41.13 18.03
N ALA A 56 -7.24 -41.37 19.21
CA ALA A 56 -7.29 -40.44 20.34
C ALA A 56 -6.56 -39.11 20.09
N CYS A 57 -5.61 -39.09 19.15
CA CYS A 57 -4.80 -37.92 18.83
C CYS A 57 -5.39 -37.07 17.69
N LEU A 58 -6.45 -37.55 17.03
CA LEU A 58 -7.06 -36.82 15.92
C LEU A 58 -7.80 -35.56 16.39
N PRO A 59 -7.59 -34.41 15.74
CA PRO A 59 -8.29 -33.18 16.09
C PRO A 59 -9.79 -33.32 15.80
N GLN A 60 -10.64 -32.91 16.75
CA GLN A 60 -12.09 -32.82 16.55
C GLN A 60 -12.48 -31.39 16.12
N PRO A 61 -12.81 -31.16 14.84
CA PRO A 61 -13.23 -29.84 14.38
C PRO A 61 -14.63 -29.54 14.92
N ARG A 62 -14.73 -28.61 15.87
CA ARG A 62 -16.01 -28.04 16.31
C ARG A 62 -16.16 -26.64 15.75
N GLY A 63 -17.31 -26.35 15.15
CA GLY A 63 -17.67 -25.00 14.76
C GLY A 63 -17.83 -24.09 15.99
N MET A 64 -17.39 -22.83 15.88
CA MET A 64 -17.60 -21.84 16.94
C MET A 64 -19.09 -21.59 17.14
N ARG A 65 -19.52 -21.54 18.40
CA ARG A 65 -20.91 -21.19 18.75
C ARG A 65 -21.16 -19.72 18.44
N ARG A 66 -22.41 -19.34 18.12
CA ARG A 66 -22.79 -17.93 17.87
C ARG A 66 -22.34 -16.98 18.99
N GLN A 67 -22.43 -17.40 20.24
CA GLN A 67 -21.95 -16.61 21.38
C GLN A 67 -20.45 -16.33 21.35
N GLN A 68 -19.63 -17.29 20.90
CA GLN A 68 -18.19 -17.12 20.79
C GLN A 68 -17.84 -16.15 19.64
N TYR A 69 -18.57 -16.22 18.53
CA TYR A 69 -18.45 -15.24 17.45
C TYR A 69 -18.77 -13.82 17.92
N VAL A 70 -19.91 -13.65 18.61
CA VAL A 70 -20.30 -12.33 19.15
C VAL A 70 -19.27 -11.82 20.15
N GLY A 71 -18.79 -12.68 21.07
CA GLY A 71 -17.77 -12.31 22.05
C GLY A 71 -16.44 -11.86 21.43
N SER A 72 -16.03 -12.44 20.29
CA SER A 72 -14.80 -12.03 19.60
C SER A 72 -15.00 -10.82 18.67
N CYS A 73 -16.13 -10.74 17.95
CA CYS A 73 -16.36 -9.69 16.96
C CYS A 73 -16.84 -8.37 17.58
N LEU A 74 -17.61 -8.41 18.67
CA LEU A 74 -18.11 -7.22 19.34
C LEU A 74 -17.00 -6.27 19.82
N PRO A 75 -15.95 -6.70 20.54
CA PRO A 75 -14.88 -5.79 20.98
C PRO A 75 -14.11 -5.19 19.79
N LEU A 76 -13.93 -5.95 18.70
CA LEU A 76 -13.32 -5.44 17.47
C LEU A 76 -14.17 -4.34 16.83
N ALA A 77 -15.49 -4.54 16.75
CA ALA A 77 -16.41 -3.53 16.23
C ALA A 77 -16.42 -2.27 17.11
N VAL A 78 -16.40 -2.43 18.43
CA VAL A 78 -16.32 -1.33 19.39
C VAL A 78 -15.01 -0.56 19.23
N LEU A 79 -13.87 -1.23 19.08
CA LEU A 79 -12.58 -0.59 18.82
C LEU A 79 -12.61 0.25 17.54
N VAL A 80 -13.15 -0.29 16.45
CA VAL A 80 -13.30 0.45 15.19
C VAL A 80 -14.18 1.69 15.39
N LEU A 81 -15.29 1.56 16.13
CA LEU A 81 -16.18 2.67 16.43
C LEU A 81 -15.47 3.75 17.28
N PHE A 82 -14.66 3.36 18.26
CA PHE A 82 -13.83 4.28 19.03
C PHE A 82 -12.80 5.00 18.15
N CYS A 83 -12.14 4.32 17.22
CA CYS A 83 -11.22 4.95 16.28
C CYS A 83 -11.93 6.00 15.41
N LEU A 84 -13.13 5.70 14.91
CA LEU A 84 -13.94 6.67 14.16
C LEU A 84 -14.33 7.86 15.05
N ALA A 85 -14.80 7.59 16.27
CA ALA A 85 -15.16 8.63 17.23
C ALA A 85 -13.97 9.55 17.52
N GLN A 86 -12.76 9.03 17.69
CA GLN A 86 -11.54 9.83 17.86
C GLN A 86 -11.31 10.80 16.69
N ALA A 87 -11.42 10.33 15.45
CA ALA A 87 -11.29 11.20 14.29
C ALA A 87 -12.31 12.35 14.29
N TYR A 88 -13.54 12.09 14.73
CA TYR A 88 -14.57 13.10 14.88
C TYR A 88 -14.33 14.03 16.08
N THR A 89 -13.87 13.54 17.22
CA THR A 89 -13.57 14.38 18.38
C THR A 89 -12.39 15.31 18.12
N TYR A 90 -11.38 14.89 17.35
CA TYR A 90 -10.30 15.79 16.90
C TYR A 90 -10.84 16.92 16.01
N ARG A 91 -11.79 16.64 15.11
CA ARG A 91 -12.47 17.68 14.32
C ARG A 91 -13.31 18.61 15.20
N LEU A 92 -14.06 18.03 16.14
CA LEU A 92 -14.94 18.77 17.05
C LEU A 92 -14.13 19.66 18.01
N ARG A 93 -12.97 19.21 18.48
CA ARG A 93 -12.07 20.00 19.34
C ARG A 93 -11.67 21.32 18.68
N ARG A 94 -11.44 21.31 17.36
CA ARG A 94 -11.18 22.54 16.61
C ARG A 94 -12.42 23.45 16.56
N ALA A 95 -13.61 22.88 16.36
CA ALA A 95 -14.86 23.65 16.37
C ALA A 95 -15.15 24.28 17.74
N ILE A 96 -14.95 23.51 18.83
CA ILE A 96 -15.10 24.00 20.20
C ILE A 96 -14.07 25.10 20.48
N ALA A 97 -12.79 24.90 20.14
CA ALA A 97 -11.76 25.93 20.30
C ALA A 97 -12.06 27.21 19.49
N ALA A 98 -12.63 27.07 18.30
CA ALA A 98 -13.07 28.20 17.47
C ALA A 98 -14.23 28.97 18.12
N PHE A 99 -15.15 28.27 18.81
CA PHE A 99 -16.25 28.89 19.53
C PHE A 99 -15.78 29.68 20.76
N TYR A 100 -14.88 29.12 21.57
CA TYR A 100 -14.38 29.78 22.78
C TYR A 100 -13.33 30.87 22.50
N PHE A 101 -12.49 30.72 21.47
CA PHE A 101 -11.41 31.67 21.14
C PHE A 101 -11.48 32.19 19.69
N PRO A 102 -12.55 32.92 19.32
CA PRO A 102 -12.78 33.33 17.93
C PRO A 102 -11.70 34.26 17.38
N LYS A 103 -11.10 35.11 18.24
CA LYS A 103 -10.02 36.04 17.84
C LYS A 103 -8.77 35.30 17.35
N ARG A 104 -8.39 34.20 18.02
CA ARG A 104 -7.20 33.39 17.66
C ARG A 104 -7.46 32.49 16.45
N GLU A 105 -8.67 31.96 16.29
CA GLU A 105 -8.98 31.15 15.09
C GLU A 105 -9.07 32.04 13.85
N LYS A 106 -9.65 33.25 13.95
CA LYS A 106 -9.71 34.20 12.83
C LYS A 106 -8.32 34.59 12.33
N SER A 107 -7.36 34.84 13.23
CA SER A 107 -5.99 35.15 12.81
C SER A 107 -5.29 33.97 12.12
N ARG A 108 -5.48 32.74 12.61
CA ARG A 108 -4.97 31.52 11.96
C ARG A 108 -5.58 31.29 10.58
N VAL A 109 -6.90 31.49 10.44
CA VAL A 109 -7.61 31.37 9.16
C VAL A 109 -7.13 32.44 8.18
N LEU A 110 -7.03 33.70 8.60
CA LEU A 110 -6.50 34.79 7.77
C LEU A 110 -5.05 34.53 7.35
N TYR A 111 -4.21 34.05 8.26
CA TYR A 111 -2.83 33.66 7.95
C TYR A 111 -2.80 32.55 6.90
N LEU A 112 -3.57 31.47 7.10
CA LEU A 112 -3.63 30.34 6.15
C LEU A 112 -4.16 30.79 4.78
N TYR A 113 -5.19 31.62 4.76
CA TYR A 113 -5.74 32.20 3.54
C TYR A 113 -4.67 33.02 2.79
N ASN A 114 -4.00 33.94 3.49
CA ASN A 114 -2.93 34.74 2.90
C ASN A 114 -1.76 33.89 2.42
N LYS A 115 -1.38 32.85 3.17
CA LYS A 115 -0.33 31.90 2.77
C LYS A 115 -0.71 31.15 1.49
N LEU A 116 -1.93 30.61 1.41
CA LEU A 116 -2.44 29.95 0.20
C LEU A 116 -2.52 30.91 -0.99
N LEU A 117 -2.96 32.14 -0.76
CA LEU A 117 -3.03 33.17 -1.79
C LEU A 117 -1.63 33.51 -2.33
N ARG A 118 -0.65 33.72 -1.45
CA ARG A 118 0.76 33.94 -1.82
C ARG A 118 1.35 32.75 -2.59
N GLN A 119 1.05 31.51 -2.17
CA GLN A 119 1.51 30.30 -2.85
C GLN A 119 0.92 30.17 -4.26
N ARG A 120 -0.37 30.51 -4.45
CA ARG A 120 -0.99 30.54 -5.78
C ARG A 120 -0.36 31.61 -6.67
N GLN A 121 -0.17 32.82 -6.13
CA GLN A 121 0.48 33.90 -6.87
C GLN A 121 1.92 33.55 -7.26
N SER A 122 2.71 32.95 -6.36
CA SER A 122 4.09 32.54 -6.65
C SER A 122 4.14 31.44 -7.72
N PHE A 123 3.20 30.49 -7.71
CA PHE A 123 3.06 29.48 -8.76
C PHE A 123 2.77 30.13 -10.12
N VAL A 124 1.79 31.04 -10.20
CA VAL A 124 1.46 31.76 -11.42
C VAL A 124 2.66 32.58 -11.93
N ARG A 125 3.36 33.29 -11.04
CA ARG A 125 4.58 34.04 -11.39
C ARG A 125 5.69 33.12 -11.93
N ARG A 126 5.92 31.96 -11.31
CA ARG A 126 6.90 30.96 -11.79
C ARG A 126 6.53 30.43 -13.17
N GLN A 127 5.26 30.11 -13.41
CA GLN A 127 4.78 29.65 -14.71
C GLN A 127 4.92 30.74 -15.79
N ARG A 128 4.61 32.00 -15.48
CA ARG A 128 4.86 33.13 -16.39
C ARG A 128 6.34 33.24 -16.78
N LYS A 129 7.25 33.17 -15.80
CA LYS A 129 8.71 33.19 -16.05
C LYS A 129 9.14 32.02 -16.96
N ARG A 130 8.57 30.83 -16.79
CA ARG A 130 8.85 29.67 -17.66
C ARG A 130 8.38 29.89 -19.10
N ILE A 131 7.17 30.43 -19.28
CA ILE A 131 6.62 30.73 -20.61
C ILE A 131 7.46 31.81 -21.31
N ALA A 132 7.80 32.90 -20.62
CA ALA A 132 8.63 33.98 -21.16
C ALA A 132 10.05 33.49 -21.53
N ARG A 133 10.67 32.63 -20.72
CA ARG A 133 11.97 32.01 -21.05
C ARG A 133 11.85 31.12 -22.29
N ARG A 134 10.79 30.32 -22.42
CA ARG A 134 10.57 29.45 -23.58
C ARG A 134 10.39 30.22 -24.89
N GLU A 135 9.78 31.40 -24.84
CA GLU A 135 9.67 32.27 -26.01
C GLU A 135 11.04 32.87 -26.40
N ARG A 136 11.83 33.33 -25.42
CA ARG A 136 13.20 33.84 -25.67
C ARG A 136 14.17 32.76 -26.16
N HIS A 137 13.98 31.51 -25.73
CA HIS A 137 14.77 30.34 -26.13
C HIS A 137 14.13 29.55 -27.27
N ARG A 138 13.32 30.17 -28.15
CA ARG A 138 13.07 29.58 -29.48
C ARG A 138 14.30 29.83 -30.35
N PRO A 139 15.22 28.86 -30.55
CA PRO A 139 16.29 29.02 -31.53
C PRO A 139 15.65 29.16 -32.91
N GLY A 140 15.78 30.35 -33.50
CA GLY A 140 15.27 30.67 -34.83
C GLY A 140 15.79 29.77 -35.95
N LEU A 141 16.81 28.94 -35.69
CA LEU A 141 17.42 28.06 -36.70
C LEU A 141 16.78 26.66 -36.81
N GLY A 142 16.30 26.06 -35.70
CA GLY A 142 15.81 24.67 -35.73
C GLY A 142 14.39 24.51 -36.28
N MET A 143 13.57 25.57 -36.19
CA MET A 143 12.16 25.54 -36.63
C MET A 143 12.00 25.50 -38.16
N SER A 144 13.02 25.93 -38.92
CA SER A 144 13.02 25.91 -40.39
C SER A 144 13.20 24.49 -40.96
N LEU A 145 14.00 23.63 -40.30
CA LEU A 145 14.18 22.23 -40.69
C LEU A 145 12.94 21.37 -40.37
N LEU A 146 12.30 21.62 -39.22
CA LEU A 146 11.02 21.00 -38.84
C LEU A 146 9.83 21.47 -39.71
N GLN A 147 9.99 22.56 -40.46
CA GLN A 147 9.00 23.06 -41.42
C GLN A 147 8.84 22.10 -42.61
N ARG A 148 9.87 21.32 -42.94
CA ARG A 148 9.93 20.45 -44.12
C ARG A 148 9.18 19.12 -43.97
N TRP A 149 8.91 18.64 -42.75
CA TRP A 149 8.30 17.32 -42.50
C TRP A 149 6.89 17.42 -41.86
N PRO A 150 5.79 17.18 -42.62
CA PRO A 150 4.42 17.37 -42.13
C PRO A 150 4.00 16.38 -41.02
N TRP A 151 4.68 15.25 -40.89
CA TRP A 151 4.36 14.15 -39.98
C TRP A 151 4.89 14.46 -38.56
N LEU A 152 6.08 15.04 -38.45
CA LEU A 152 6.61 15.57 -37.18
C LEU A 152 5.78 16.77 -36.67
N ARG A 153 5.21 17.58 -37.56
CA ARG A 153 4.28 18.65 -37.15
C ARG A 153 3.01 18.11 -36.49
N ARG A 154 2.55 16.92 -36.85
CA ARG A 154 1.35 16.31 -36.24
C ARG A 154 1.62 15.84 -34.83
N TRP A 155 2.84 15.39 -34.55
CA TRP A 155 3.28 15.03 -33.19
C TRP A 155 3.62 16.24 -32.31
N MET A 156 4.11 17.32 -32.92
CA MET A 156 4.55 18.53 -32.22
C MET A 156 3.47 19.63 -32.14
N ARG A 157 2.17 19.28 -32.22
CA ARG A 157 1.07 20.26 -32.24
C ARG A 157 0.20 20.24 -30.98
N ARG A 158 0.32 21.36 -30.25
CA ARG A 158 -0.63 22.02 -29.34
C ARG A 158 -0.91 21.34 -28.00
N SER A 159 0.12 21.21 -27.18
CA SER A 159 -0.03 21.06 -25.73
C SER A 159 -0.36 22.41 -25.07
N CYS A 160 -1.01 22.38 -23.90
CA CYS A 160 -1.27 23.60 -23.14
C CYS A 160 0.04 24.29 -22.73
N THR A 161 0.11 25.62 -22.92
CA THR A 161 1.30 26.43 -22.60
C THR A 161 1.68 26.45 -21.12
N VAL A 162 0.75 26.11 -20.23
CA VAL A 162 0.95 26.15 -18.77
C VAL A 162 1.27 24.77 -18.20
N CYS A 163 0.46 23.75 -18.51
CA CYS A 163 0.60 22.41 -17.92
C CYS A 163 1.22 21.36 -18.85
N GLY A 164 1.46 21.69 -20.13
CA GLY A 164 2.07 20.77 -21.09
C GLY A 164 1.20 19.58 -21.50
N THR A 165 -0.05 19.51 -21.03
CA THR A 165 -0.96 18.39 -21.36
C THR A 165 -1.37 18.41 -22.85
N PRO A 166 -1.44 17.25 -23.52
CA PRO A 166 -1.86 17.14 -24.91
C PRO A 166 -3.35 17.48 -25.09
N LYS A 167 -3.69 18.00 -26.27
CA LYS A 167 -4.98 18.61 -26.58
C LYS A 167 -6.17 17.65 -26.40
N THR A 168 -7.10 17.98 -25.51
CA THR A 168 -8.52 17.56 -25.53
C THR A 168 -9.34 18.51 -26.42
N PRO A 169 -10.50 18.11 -26.99
CA PRO A 169 -11.25 18.93 -27.95
C PRO A 169 -11.79 20.28 -27.42
N ARG A 170 -11.69 20.54 -26.11
CA ARG A 170 -12.19 21.76 -25.43
C ARG A 170 -11.10 22.76 -25.02
N HIS A 171 -10.09 22.97 -25.87
CA HIS A 171 -9.04 23.97 -25.63
C HIS A 171 -9.45 25.37 -26.09
N ARG A 172 -9.24 26.39 -25.26
CA ARG A 172 -9.45 27.80 -25.64
C ARG A 172 -8.14 28.40 -26.10
N VAL A 173 -8.20 29.21 -27.15
CA VAL A 173 -7.06 29.98 -27.66
C VAL A 173 -7.17 31.40 -27.11
N CYS A 174 -6.03 32.03 -26.83
CA CYS A 174 -5.99 33.44 -26.47
C CYS A 174 -6.72 34.28 -27.55
N PRO A 175 -7.62 35.22 -27.17
CA PRO A 175 -8.32 36.08 -28.12
C PRO A 175 -7.43 37.15 -28.77
N ALA A 176 -6.21 37.39 -28.27
CA ALA A 176 -5.28 38.34 -28.86
C ALA A 176 -4.71 37.80 -30.19
N ALA A 177 -4.93 38.55 -31.28
CA ALA A 177 -4.59 38.17 -32.65
C ALA A 177 -3.12 37.78 -32.85
N ALA A 178 -2.19 38.38 -32.11
CA ALA A 178 -0.75 38.13 -32.23
C ALA A 178 -0.23 36.93 -31.42
N CYS A 179 -1.02 36.40 -30.47
CA CYS A 179 -0.49 35.55 -29.41
C CYS A 179 -0.86 34.07 -29.61
N GLY A 180 -2.10 33.77 -30.04
CA GLY A 180 -2.53 32.43 -30.49
C GLY A 180 -2.27 31.24 -29.53
N ALA A 181 -1.93 31.51 -28.27
CA ALA A 181 -1.46 30.50 -27.33
C ALA A 181 -2.61 29.56 -26.88
N PRO A 182 -2.44 28.22 -26.95
CA PRO A 182 -3.45 27.26 -26.52
C PRO A 182 -3.44 27.03 -25.00
N TYR A 183 -4.61 27.17 -24.36
CA TYR A 183 -4.81 26.91 -22.93
C TYR A 183 -5.81 25.78 -22.69
N CYS A 184 -5.56 24.99 -21.64
CA CYS A 184 -6.52 24.06 -21.09
C CYS A 184 -7.66 24.84 -20.38
N ARG A 185 -8.90 24.33 -20.36
CA ARG A 185 -10.05 25.03 -19.74
C ARG A 185 -9.79 25.41 -18.28
N TRP A 186 -9.16 24.51 -17.52
CA TRP A 186 -8.77 24.73 -16.12
C TRP A 186 -7.71 25.83 -16.00
N CYS A 187 -6.67 25.75 -16.81
CA CYS A 187 -5.55 26.69 -16.84
C CYS A 187 -6.02 28.12 -17.19
N TRP A 188 -6.94 28.25 -18.15
CA TRP A 188 -7.53 29.54 -18.54
C TRP A 188 -8.39 30.15 -17.43
N ARG A 189 -9.16 29.31 -16.73
CA ARG A 189 -9.99 29.76 -15.60
C ARG A 189 -9.13 30.21 -14.42
N GLU A 190 -8.08 29.45 -14.10
CA GLU A 190 -7.15 29.79 -13.02
C GLU A 190 -6.34 31.06 -13.33
N ALA A 191 -6.09 31.34 -14.62
CA ALA A 191 -5.48 32.58 -15.07
C ALA A 191 -6.43 33.79 -15.05
N GLY A 192 -7.68 33.63 -14.59
CA GLY A 192 -8.66 34.71 -14.51
C GLY A 192 -9.08 35.26 -15.87
N GLY A 193 -8.99 34.47 -16.95
CA GLY A 193 -9.32 34.91 -18.30
C GLY A 193 -8.29 35.85 -18.94
N THR A 194 -7.12 36.02 -18.31
CA THR A 194 -6.00 36.79 -18.89
C THR A 194 -4.95 35.86 -19.48
N CYS A 195 -4.37 36.25 -20.61
CA CYS A 195 -3.35 35.45 -21.26
C CYS A 195 -1.99 35.66 -20.59
N LEU A 196 -1.49 34.63 -19.92
CA LEU A 196 -0.18 34.61 -19.24
C LEU A 196 1.01 34.87 -20.18
N ALA A 197 0.82 34.71 -21.50
CA ALA A 197 1.85 34.94 -22.50
C ALA A 197 1.86 36.38 -23.07
N CYS A 198 0.71 37.07 -23.14
CA CYS A 198 0.62 38.41 -23.71
C CYS A 198 0.38 39.53 -22.69
N THR A 199 0.07 39.23 -21.42
CA THR A 199 0.24 40.25 -20.36
C THR A 199 1.72 40.58 -20.25
N PRO A 200 2.16 41.83 -20.49
CA PRO A 200 3.54 42.22 -20.31
C PRO A 200 3.93 41.89 -18.87
N GLY A 201 5.02 41.12 -18.71
CA GLY A 201 5.64 41.01 -17.40
C GLY A 201 6.11 42.41 -17.06
N GLU A 202 5.64 42.96 -15.94
CA GLU A 202 6.21 44.20 -15.42
C GLU A 202 7.71 43.97 -15.26
N HIS A 203 8.44 44.54 -16.22
CA HIS A 203 9.87 44.73 -16.15
C HIS A 203 10.09 45.87 -15.18
N GLY A 204 10.34 45.53 -13.92
CA GLY A 204 10.73 46.54 -12.92
C GLY A 204 10.30 46.24 -11.50
N LEU A 205 10.83 45.17 -10.91
CA LEU A 205 11.43 45.27 -9.58
C LEU A 205 12.64 44.32 -9.57
N SER A 206 13.78 44.97 -9.72
CA SER A 206 15.13 44.59 -9.30
C SER A 206 15.19 43.57 -8.16
N GLN A 207 16.17 42.67 -8.32
CA GLN A 207 17.11 42.18 -7.31
C GLN A 207 16.74 42.20 -5.81
N ASP A 208 17.03 41.07 -5.18
CA ASP A 208 17.12 40.81 -3.74
C ASP A 208 15.82 40.77 -2.92
N SER A 209 15.37 39.53 -2.70
CA SER A 209 15.02 39.13 -1.34
C SER A 209 15.47 37.68 -1.19
N SER A 210 16.68 37.54 -0.66
CA SER A 210 17.26 36.31 -0.14
C SER A 210 16.21 35.46 0.58
N GLU A 211 16.30 34.17 0.34
CA GLU A 211 15.61 33.15 1.13
C GLU A 211 16.12 33.27 2.58
N GLU A 212 15.37 33.99 3.42
CA GLU A 212 15.51 33.84 4.87
C GLU A 212 14.79 32.56 5.28
N ASP A 213 15.61 31.53 5.39
CA ASP A 213 15.38 30.32 6.15
C ASP A 213 15.15 30.71 7.62
N ALA A 214 13.91 31.03 7.98
CA ALA A 214 13.49 31.13 9.36
C ALA A 214 12.93 29.76 9.78
N GLY A 215 13.85 28.86 10.10
CA GLY A 215 13.58 27.78 11.05
C GLY A 215 13.19 28.41 12.39
N TYR A 216 11.94 28.24 12.79
CA TYR A 216 11.54 28.41 14.18
C TYR A 216 11.57 27.02 14.81
N ALA A 217 12.65 26.82 15.56
CA ALA A 217 12.83 25.75 16.52
C ALA A 217 11.89 25.92 17.73
N ALA A 218 11.59 24.77 18.35
CA ALA A 218 11.10 24.52 19.72
C ALA A 218 9.77 25.18 20.17
#